data_AF-A0AAD6TA55-F1
#
_entry.id   AF-A0AAD6TA55-F1
#
_cell.length_a   1.000
_cell.length_b   1.000
_cell.length_c   1.000
_cell.angle_alpha   90.00
_cell.angle_beta   90.00
_cell.angle_gamma   90.00
#
_symmetry.space_group_name_H-M   'P 1'
#
loop_
_entity.id
_entity.type
_entity.pdbx_description
1 polymer ?
#
loop_
_entity_poly.entity_id
_entity_poly.type
_entity_poly.pdbx_seq_one_letter_code
_entity_poly.pdbx_strand_id
1 'polypeptide(L)'
;MPSSLTIAAVSQPRNRPPTQPRAPLTAAEKKEKKRLSEEQKEAMDEDIAQWHASTRAKAIELGQKYNKTERYFLDIFFQGGARMVHSQEKVNAYNAFKAEKAAELRAEGRVLLATELHEEYFAEYEAMTEEEKKDLVTRYAGVKAAAPKLRRDTPRARMRDVSNTCKNLEMLMYGLSYRVGVEGFFCVVRNSTDFHMNPQWYFTSQALERYMPLAVRKKWNTGDVGTRIEAFAVAGCDTLST
;
A
#
# COMPACT_ATOMS: atom_id res chain seq x y z
N MET A 1 23.27 -8.99 52.78
CA MET A 1 23.27 -7.61 52.24
C MET A 1 24.44 -7.46 51.28
N PRO A 2 24.27 -7.66 49.96
CA PRO A 2 25.26 -7.24 48.98
C PRO A 2 24.85 -5.92 48.32
N SER A 3 25.73 -4.94 48.41
CA SER A 3 25.62 -3.60 47.83
C SER A 3 25.48 -3.64 46.31
N SER A 4 24.39 -3.08 45.80
CA SER A 4 24.17 -2.90 44.37
C SER A 4 24.90 -1.65 43.90
N LEU A 5 25.89 -1.82 43.02
CA LEU A 5 26.61 -0.74 42.36
C LEU A 5 25.72 -0.12 41.26
N THR A 6 25.11 1.01 41.59
CA THR A 6 24.41 1.85 40.60
C THR A 6 25.43 2.64 39.80
N ILE A 7 25.71 2.22 38.57
CA ILE A 7 26.48 3.02 37.60
C ILE A 7 25.54 4.13 37.08
N ALA A 8 25.74 5.34 37.57
CA ALA A 8 25.12 6.54 37.02
C ALA A 8 25.77 6.86 35.66
N ALA A 9 25.10 6.47 34.57
CA ALA A 9 25.48 6.90 33.22
C ALA A 9 25.16 8.38 33.05
N VAL A 10 26.13 9.25 33.35
CA VAL A 10 26.09 10.68 33.06
C VAL A 10 26.11 10.85 31.54
N SER A 11 24.95 11.18 30.97
CA SER A 11 24.81 11.64 29.58
C SER A 11 25.53 12.99 29.44
N GLN A 12 26.79 12.99 29.04
CA GLN A 12 27.46 14.23 28.67
C GLN A 12 26.82 14.81 27.39
N PRO A 13 26.54 16.13 27.35
CA PRO A 13 26.12 16.78 26.11
C PRO A 13 27.23 16.64 25.06
N ARG A 14 26.85 16.21 23.86
CA ARG A 14 27.75 16.07 22.73
C ARG A 14 28.18 17.47 22.27
N ASN A 15 29.27 17.99 22.83
CA ASN A 15 29.91 19.21 22.35
C ASN A 15 30.29 19.02 20.88
N ARG A 16 29.55 19.66 19.98
CA ARG A 16 29.98 19.79 18.59
C ARG A 16 31.21 20.70 18.61
N PRO A 17 32.37 20.27 18.08
CA PRO A 17 33.50 21.16 17.94
C PRO A 17 33.07 22.39 17.11
N PRO A 18 33.55 23.60 17.45
CA PRO A 18 33.21 24.79 16.68
C PRO A 18 33.66 24.58 15.23
N THR A 19 32.69 24.51 14.31
CA THR A 19 32.96 24.40 12.88
C THR A 19 33.63 25.69 12.44
N GLN A 20 34.93 25.65 12.12
CA GLN A 20 35.60 26.80 11.54
C GLN A 20 34.94 27.17 10.20
N PRO A 21 34.74 28.46 9.90
CA PRO A 21 34.24 28.88 8.60
C PRO A 21 35.24 28.45 7.53
N ARG A 22 34.81 27.61 6.60
CA ARG A 22 35.65 27.19 5.46
C ARG A 22 36.00 28.42 4.63
N ALA A 23 37.27 28.55 4.27
CA ALA A 23 37.73 29.61 3.37
C ALA A 23 36.90 29.59 2.07
N PRO A 24 36.45 30.75 1.56
CA PRO A 24 35.67 30.81 0.34
C PRO A 24 36.52 30.30 -0.84
N LEU A 25 35.96 29.33 -1.59
CA LEU A 25 36.60 28.76 -2.78
C LEU A 25 36.97 29.87 -3.77
N THR A 26 38.19 29.77 -4.32
CA THR A 26 38.65 30.64 -5.41
C THR A 26 37.82 30.42 -6.67
N ALA A 27 37.84 31.38 -7.60
CA ALA A 27 37.08 31.29 -8.84
C ALA A 27 37.48 30.07 -9.69
N ALA A 28 38.77 29.68 -9.65
CA ALA A 28 39.29 28.49 -10.33
C ALA A 28 38.74 27.19 -9.70
N GLU A 29 38.75 27.07 -8.37
CA GLU A 29 38.21 25.90 -7.68
C GLU A 29 36.70 25.77 -7.85
N LYS A 30 35.95 26.89 -7.93
CA LYS A 30 34.52 26.88 -8.25
C LYS A 30 34.26 26.37 -9.68
N LYS A 31 35.08 26.78 -10.65
CA LYS A 31 34.97 26.33 -12.04
C LYS A 31 35.25 24.83 -12.16
N GLU A 32 36.30 24.35 -11.49
CA GLU A 32 36.67 22.94 -11.51
C GLU A 32 35.62 22.06 -10.81
N LYS A 33 35.10 22.51 -9.66
CA LYS A 33 34.01 21.82 -8.97
C LYS A 33 32.73 21.75 -9.82
N LYS A 34 32.44 22.81 -10.58
CA LYS A 34 31.31 22.83 -11.50
C LYS A 34 31.51 21.82 -12.64
N ARG A 35 32.70 21.77 -13.24
CA ARG A 35 33.07 20.79 -14.27
C ARG A 35 32.93 19.35 -13.76
N LEU A 36 33.48 19.04 -12.59
CA LEU A 36 33.35 17.72 -11.96
C LEU A 36 31.89 17.37 -11.64
N SER A 37 31.08 18.35 -11.23
CA SER A 37 29.65 18.15 -10.99
C SER A 37 28.86 17.92 -12.28
N GLU A 38 29.27 18.54 -13.39
CA GLU A 38 28.69 18.34 -14.72
C GLU A 38 29.05 16.94 -15.24
N GLU A 39 30.33 16.54 -15.15
CA GLU A 39 30.79 15.19 -15.50
C GLU A 39 30.08 14.09 -14.69
N GLN A 40 29.89 14.29 -13.37
CA GLN A 40 29.13 13.36 -12.53
C GLN A 40 27.66 13.29 -12.90
N LYS A 41 27.08 14.42 -13.31
CA LYS A 41 25.68 14.47 -13.73
C LYS A 41 25.50 13.76 -15.08
N GLU A 42 26.40 13.98 -16.02
CA GLU A 42 26.39 13.30 -17.31
C GLU A 42 26.52 11.78 -17.15
N ALA A 43 27.43 11.31 -16.30
CA ALA A 43 27.55 9.88 -15.99
C ALA A 43 26.27 9.31 -15.35
N MET A 44 25.65 10.05 -14.45
CA MET A 44 24.38 9.66 -13.82
C MET A 44 23.22 9.59 -14.84
N ASP A 45 23.14 10.57 -15.74
CA ASP A 45 22.12 10.60 -16.79
C ASP A 45 22.32 9.43 -17.77
N GLU A 46 23.57 9.05 -18.06
CA GLU A 46 23.91 7.87 -18.88
C GLU A 46 23.49 6.56 -18.20
N ASP A 47 23.79 6.39 -16.91
CA ASP A 47 23.38 5.22 -16.13
C ASP A 47 21.85 5.07 -16.09
N ILE A 48 21.13 6.19 -15.91
CA ILE A 48 19.66 6.21 -15.94
C ILE A 48 19.13 5.81 -17.32
N ALA A 49 19.75 6.31 -18.40
CA ALA A 49 19.38 5.95 -19.77
C ALA A 49 19.60 4.45 -20.05
N GLN A 50 20.73 3.89 -19.60
CA GLN A 50 21.01 2.45 -19.71
C GLN A 50 19.99 1.61 -18.93
N TRP A 51 19.62 2.03 -17.73
CA TRP A 51 18.59 1.37 -16.94
C TRP A 51 17.22 1.40 -17.64
N HIS A 52 16.83 2.53 -18.23
CA HIS A 52 15.60 2.62 -19.01
C HIS A 52 15.62 1.70 -20.24
N ALA A 53 16.74 1.65 -20.96
CA ALA A 53 16.90 0.79 -22.13
C ALA A 53 16.81 -0.70 -21.75
N SER A 54 17.50 -1.12 -20.68
CA SER A 54 17.46 -2.51 -20.20
C SER A 54 16.07 -2.92 -19.71
N THR A 55 15.36 -2.04 -19.00
CA THR A 55 13.99 -2.30 -18.54
C THR A 55 13.03 -2.46 -19.72
N ARG A 56 13.18 -1.64 -20.77
CA ARG A 56 12.39 -1.76 -21.99
C ARG A 56 12.68 -3.05 -22.74
N ALA A 57 13.96 -3.40 -22.91
CA ALA A 57 14.36 -4.64 -23.55
C ALA A 57 13.76 -5.86 -22.83
N LYS A 58 13.76 -5.85 -21.49
CA LYS A 58 13.13 -6.91 -20.70
C LYS A 58 11.61 -6.96 -20.85
N ALA A 59 10.95 -5.81 -20.95
CA ALA A 59 9.51 -5.75 -21.20
C ALA A 59 9.13 -6.35 -22.56
N ILE A 60 9.96 -6.14 -23.60
CA ILE A 60 9.77 -6.73 -24.92
C ILE A 60 9.94 -8.26 -24.86
N GLU A 61 11.02 -8.74 -24.21
CA GLU A 61 11.29 -10.18 -24.03
C GLU A 61 10.11 -10.89 -23.35
N LEU A 62 9.59 -10.31 -22.26
CA LEU A 62 8.43 -10.84 -21.55
C LEU A 62 7.15 -10.76 -22.39
N GLY A 63 6.99 -9.69 -23.17
CA GLY A 63 5.90 -9.53 -24.13
C GLY A 63 5.83 -10.69 -25.11
N GLN A 64 6.97 -11.03 -25.71
CA GLN A 64 7.10 -12.17 -26.62
C GLN A 64 6.84 -13.51 -25.90
N LYS A 65 7.45 -13.71 -24.73
CA LYS A 65 7.35 -14.97 -23.96
C LYS A 65 5.92 -15.30 -23.53
N TYR A 66 5.13 -14.30 -23.16
CA TYR A 66 3.79 -14.49 -22.58
C TYR A 66 2.65 -14.03 -23.49
N ASN A 67 2.95 -13.70 -24.76
CA ASN A 67 1.99 -13.18 -25.73
C ASN A 67 1.18 -11.98 -25.17
N LYS A 68 1.89 -11.01 -24.60
CA LYS A 68 1.34 -9.73 -24.11
C LYS A 68 2.12 -8.57 -24.72
N THR A 69 1.55 -7.37 -24.66
CA THR A 69 2.23 -6.18 -25.18
C THR A 69 3.37 -5.74 -24.26
N GLU A 70 4.43 -5.15 -24.81
CA GLU A 70 5.51 -4.49 -24.02
C GLU A 70 4.91 -3.55 -22.96
N ARG A 71 3.89 -2.78 -23.37
CA ARG A 71 3.19 -1.83 -22.51
C ARG A 71 2.58 -2.48 -21.28
N TYR A 72 2.06 -3.70 -21.40
CA TYR A 72 1.51 -4.45 -20.26
C TYR A 72 2.55 -4.66 -19.15
N PHE A 73 3.80 -4.98 -19.50
CA PHE A 73 4.88 -5.19 -18.55
C PHE A 73 5.49 -3.89 -18.05
N LEU A 74 5.63 -2.87 -18.90
CA LEU A 74 6.05 -1.54 -18.46
C LEU A 74 5.07 -0.95 -17.44
N ASP A 75 3.77 -1.10 -17.65
CA ASP A 75 2.78 -0.67 -16.66
C ASP A 75 2.88 -1.47 -15.35
N ILE A 76 3.29 -2.74 -15.38
CA ILE A 76 3.57 -3.51 -14.14
C ILE A 76 4.81 -2.94 -13.44
N PHE A 77 5.89 -2.69 -14.17
CA PHE A 77 7.14 -2.17 -13.63
C PHE A 77 7.01 -0.77 -13.03
N PHE A 78 6.22 0.09 -13.66
CA PHE A 78 6.15 1.53 -13.31
C PHE A 78 4.84 1.94 -12.63
N GLN A 79 3.75 1.20 -12.80
CA GLN A 79 2.41 1.54 -12.31
C GLN A 79 1.79 0.47 -11.40
N GLY A 80 2.59 -0.49 -10.92
CA GLY A 80 2.15 -1.61 -10.08
C GLY A 80 1.28 -1.20 -8.89
N GLY A 81 1.45 0.00 -8.33
CA GLY A 81 0.58 0.56 -7.28
C GLY A 81 -0.71 1.23 -7.77
N ALA A 82 -0.71 1.84 -8.96
CA ALA A 82 -1.86 2.57 -9.51
C ALA A 82 -2.97 1.63 -10.02
N ARG A 83 -2.60 0.48 -10.60
CA ARG A 83 -3.55 -0.57 -11.00
C ARG A 83 -4.24 -1.25 -9.80
N MET A 84 -3.69 -1.12 -8.59
CA MET A 84 -4.32 -1.61 -7.36
C MET A 84 -5.43 -0.68 -6.86
N VAL A 85 -5.36 0.60 -7.20
CA VAL A 85 -6.36 1.62 -6.83
C VAL A 85 -7.53 1.62 -7.84
N HIS A 86 -7.23 1.39 -9.12
CA HIS A 86 -8.24 1.29 -10.17
C HIS A 86 -8.65 -0.16 -10.40
N SER A 87 -9.54 -0.69 -9.54
CA SER A 87 -10.22 -1.95 -9.85
C SER A 87 -10.99 -1.79 -11.15
N GLN A 88 -10.92 -2.77 -12.06
CA GLN A 88 -11.63 -2.74 -13.35
C GLN A 88 -13.08 -2.27 -13.17
N GLU A 89 -13.35 -1.08 -13.71
CA GLU A 89 -14.67 -0.44 -13.63
C GLU A 89 -15.72 -1.25 -14.39
N LYS A 90 -15.28 -1.95 -15.44
CA LYS A 90 -16.15 -2.68 -16.36
C LYS A 90 -16.74 -3.92 -15.71
N VAL A 91 -18.05 -3.87 -15.49
CA VAL A 91 -18.87 -5.02 -15.14
C VAL A 91 -18.93 -5.96 -16.35
N ASN A 92 -18.59 -7.22 -16.15
CA ASN A 92 -18.81 -8.29 -17.13
C ASN A 92 -20.19 -8.92 -16.91
N ALA A 93 -20.90 -9.29 -17.99
CA ALA A 93 -22.20 -9.96 -17.96
C ALA A 93 -22.20 -11.20 -17.06
N TYR A 94 -21.15 -12.02 -17.13
CA TYR A 94 -21.06 -13.21 -16.26
C TYR A 94 -20.96 -12.87 -14.77
N ASN A 95 -20.26 -11.79 -14.42
CA ASN A 95 -20.15 -11.37 -13.02
C ASN A 95 -21.46 -10.73 -12.52
N ALA A 96 -22.16 -10.03 -13.40
CA ALA A 96 -23.49 -9.50 -13.12
C ALA A 96 -24.48 -10.65 -12.87
N PHE A 97 -24.46 -11.69 -13.73
CA PHE A 97 -25.32 -12.87 -13.61
C PHE A 97 -25.12 -13.58 -12.27
N LYS A 98 -23.87 -13.88 -11.92
CA LYS A 98 -23.55 -14.50 -10.63
C LYS A 98 -24.06 -13.68 -9.43
N ALA A 99 -23.99 -12.36 -9.52
CA ALA A 99 -24.41 -11.52 -8.41
C ALA A 99 -25.94 -11.51 -8.24
N GLU A 100 -26.68 -11.47 -9.35
CA GLU A 100 -28.15 -11.57 -9.36
C GLU A 100 -28.61 -12.95 -8.88
N LYS A 101 -28.04 -14.03 -9.43
CA LYS A 101 -28.34 -15.41 -9.00
C LYS A 101 -28.01 -15.64 -7.53
N ALA A 102 -26.89 -15.12 -7.04
CA ALA A 102 -26.56 -15.22 -5.61
C ALA A 102 -27.50 -14.38 -4.73
N ALA A 103 -28.13 -13.32 -5.24
CA ALA A 103 -29.13 -12.56 -4.51
C ALA A 103 -30.47 -13.32 -4.45
N GLU A 104 -30.89 -13.94 -5.56
CA GLU A 104 -32.07 -14.81 -5.63
C GLU A 104 -31.96 -15.98 -4.64
N LEU A 105 -30.86 -16.74 -4.70
CA LEU A 105 -30.64 -17.87 -3.80
C LEU A 105 -30.62 -17.45 -2.33
N ARG A 106 -30.05 -16.29 -2.01
CA ARG A 106 -30.09 -15.75 -0.63
C ARG A 106 -31.50 -15.42 -0.18
N ALA A 107 -32.36 -14.89 -1.06
CA ALA A 107 -33.76 -14.64 -0.74
C ALA A 107 -34.53 -15.95 -0.47
N GLU A 108 -34.11 -17.05 -1.12
CA GLU A 108 -34.60 -18.41 -0.88
C GLU A 108 -33.94 -19.10 0.33
N GLY A 109 -33.01 -18.45 1.01
CA GLY A 109 -32.29 -18.98 2.17
C GLY A 109 -31.10 -19.90 1.84
N ARG A 110 -30.71 -20.02 0.57
CA ARG A 110 -29.57 -20.82 0.11
C ARG A 110 -28.34 -19.94 -0.13
N VAL A 111 -27.20 -20.34 0.43
CA VAL A 111 -25.92 -19.62 0.23
C VAL A 111 -24.91 -20.58 -0.39
N LEU A 112 -24.53 -20.31 -1.64
CA LEU A 112 -23.52 -21.06 -2.38
C LEU A 112 -22.22 -20.28 -2.53
N LEU A 113 -21.11 -21.00 -2.60
CA LEU A 113 -19.81 -20.48 -3.01
C LEU A 113 -19.83 -20.13 -4.50
N ALA A 114 -18.94 -19.24 -4.92
CA ALA A 114 -18.87 -18.80 -6.32
C ALA A 114 -18.53 -19.94 -7.30
N THR A 115 -17.84 -20.98 -6.85
CA THR A 115 -17.52 -22.18 -7.62
C THR A 115 -18.74 -23.07 -7.81
N GLU A 116 -19.48 -23.31 -6.73
CA GLU A 116 -20.74 -24.08 -6.75
C GLU A 116 -21.79 -23.38 -7.62
N LEU A 117 -21.86 -22.04 -7.53
CA LEU A 117 -22.74 -21.23 -8.37
C LEU A 117 -22.38 -21.34 -9.86
N HIS A 118 -21.09 -21.48 -10.19
CA HIS A 118 -20.67 -21.74 -11.56
C HIS A 118 -21.11 -23.14 -12.00
N GLU A 119 -20.80 -24.17 -11.21
CA GLU A 119 -21.12 -25.56 -11.56
C GLU A 119 -22.62 -25.79 -11.77
N GLU A 120 -23.47 -25.22 -10.91
CA GLU A 120 -24.93 -25.43 -10.99
C GLU A 120 -25.63 -24.56 -12.05
N TYR A 121 -25.19 -23.32 -12.25
CA TYR A 121 -25.95 -22.31 -12.99
C TYR A 121 -25.24 -21.78 -14.24
N PHE A 122 -24.08 -22.32 -14.61
CA PHE A 122 -23.37 -21.87 -15.83
C PHE A 122 -24.16 -22.16 -17.12
N ALA A 123 -24.85 -23.30 -17.19
CA ALA A 123 -25.69 -23.64 -18.34
C ALA A 123 -26.84 -22.62 -18.55
N GLU A 124 -27.42 -22.10 -17.46
CA GLU A 124 -28.43 -21.04 -17.53
C GLU A 124 -27.85 -19.77 -18.16
N TYR A 125 -26.63 -19.39 -17.79
CA TYR A 125 -25.94 -18.24 -18.38
C TYR A 125 -25.62 -18.43 -19.87
N GLU A 126 -25.21 -19.64 -20.28
CA GLU A 126 -24.94 -19.93 -21.69
C GLU A 126 -26.21 -19.90 -22.54
N ALA A 127 -27.35 -20.31 -21.97
CA ALA A 127 -28.64 -20.25 -22.63
C ALA A 127 -29.19 -18.81 -22.79
N MET A 128 -28.66 -17.83 -22.07
CA MET A 128 -29.10 -16.43 -22.20
C MET A 128 -28.70 -15.83 -23.56
N THR A 129 -29.63 -15.07 -24.11
CA THR A 129 -29.39 -14.25 -25.30
C THR A 129 -28.45 -13.08 -25.02
N GLU A 130 -27.85 -12.53 -26.07
CA GLU A 130 -26.94 -11.38 -25.94
C GLU A 130 -27.67 -10.10 -25.48
N GLU A 131 -28.96 -10.00 -25.74
CA GLU A 131 -29.80 -8.89 -25.27
C GLU A 131 -30.01 -8.98 -23.76
N GLU A 132 -30.40 -10.14 -23.26
CA GLU A 132 -30.56 -10.38 -21.82
C GLU A 132 -29.26 -10.16 -21.06
N LYS A 133 -28.11 -10.58 -21.61
CA LYS A 133 -26.79 -10.32 -21.00
C LYS A 133 -26.48 -8.83 -20.89
N LYS A 134 -26.84 -8.01 -21.90
CA LYS A 134 -26.64 -6.55 -21.86
C LYS A 134 -27.53 -5.88 -20.84
N ASP A 135 -28.80 -6.29 -20.77
CA ASP A 135 -29.75 -5.80 -19.77
C ASP A 135 -29.26 -6.13 -18.37
N LEU A 136 -28.74 -7.34 -18.17
CA LEU A 136 -28.20 -7.80 -16.90
C LEU A 136 -26.99 -6.95 -16.46
N VAL A 137 -26.07 -6.64 -17.36
CA VAL A 137 -24.97 -5.69 -17.10
C VAL A 137 -25.49 -4.32 -16.69
N THR A 138 -26.52 -3.83 -17.39
CA THR A 138 -27.08 -2.49 -17.16
C THR A 138 -27.76 -2.41 -15.79
N ARG A 139 -28.61 -3.38 -15.44
CA ARG A 139 -29.25 -3.48 -14.12
C ARG A 139 -28.20 -3.56 -13.02
N TYR A 140 -27.22 -4.45 -13.17
CA TYR A 140 -26.17 -4.62 -12.16
C TYR A 140 -25.28 -3.39 -12.01
N ALA A 141 -24.98 -2.68 -13.10
CA ALA A 141 -24.26 -1.41 -13.04
C ALA A 141 -25.04 -0.36 -12.25
N GLY A 142 -26.37 -0.28 -12.45
CA GLY A 142 -27.27 0.57 -11.67
C GLY A 142 -27.26 0.22 -10.18
N VAL A 143 -27.38 -1.07 -9.84
CA VAL A 143 -27.31 -1.55 -8.44
C VAL A 143 -25.94 -1.23 -7.82
N LYS A 144 -24.84 -1.46 -8.55
CA LYS A 144 -23.49 -1.15 -8.08
C LYS A 144 -23.26 0.35 -7.85
N ALA A 145 -23.83 1.20 -8.69
CA ALA A 145 -23.75 2.65 -8.57
C ALA A 145 -24.62 3.19 -7.41
N ALA A 146 -25.79 2.59 -7.19
CA ALA A 146 -26.72 2.97 -6.12
C ALA A 146 -26.40 2.32 -4.77
N ALA A 147 -25.60 1.24 -4.75
CA ALA A 147 -25.16 0.61 -3.52
C ALA A 147 -24.41 1.66 -2.68
N PRO A 148 -24.89 1.97 -1.45
CA PRO A 148 -24.10 2.79 -0.56
C PRO A 148 -22.76 2.08 -0.37
N LYS A 149 -21.67 2.84 -0.15
CA LYS A 149 -20.38 2.29 0.28
C LYS A 149 -20.54 1.71 1.69
N LEU A 150 -21.29 0.63 1.78
CA LEU A 150 -21.70 -0.04 2.99
C LEU A 150 -20.47 -0.67 3.62
N ARG A 151 -20.40 -0.58 4.94
CA ARG A 151 -19.45 -1.38 5.70
C ARG A 151 -19.73 -2.84 5.40
N ARG A 152 -18.68 -3.65 5.24
CA ARG A 152 -18.86 -5.10 5.03
C ARG A 152 -19.64 -5.71 6.18
N ASP A 153 -20.56 -6.61 5.87
CA ASP A 153 -21.45 -7.17 6.89
C ASP A 153 -20.72 -8.15 7.81
N THR A 154 -19.82 -8.95 7.27
CA THR A 154 -19.15 -10.01 8.04
C THR A 154 -17.77 -9.58 8.56
N PRO A 155 -17.40 -9.96 9.80
CA PRO A 155 -16.06 -9.72 10.35
C PRO A 155 -14.93 -10.27 9.46
N ARG A 156 -15.13 -11.44 8.84
CA ARG A 156 -14.15 -12.02 7.89
C ARG A 156 -13.96 -11.16 6.65
N ALA A 157 -15.03 -10.61 6.09
CA ALA A 157 -14.92 -9.70 4.94
C ALA A 157 -14.22 -8.40 5.32
N ARG A 158 -14.51 -7.84 6.51
CA ARG A 158 -13.80 -6.67 7.05
C ARG A 158 -12.30 -6.93 7.19
N MET A 159 -11.90 -8.05 7.80
CA MET A 159 -10.50 -8.42 7.98
C MET A 159 -9.77 -8.65 6.64
N ARG A 160 -10.46 -9.23 5.65
CA ARG A 160 -9.92 -9.40 4.30
C ARG A 160 -9.66 -8.06 3.62
N ASP A 161 -10.61 -7.12 3.73
CA ASP A 161 -10.44 -5.77 3.18
C ASP A 161 -9.29 -5.03 3.85
N VAL A 162 -9.17 -5.11 5.19
CA VAL A 162 -8.02 -4.53 5.92
C VAL A 162 -6.72 -5.15 5.43
N SER A 163 -6.64 -6.48 5.35
CA SER A 163 -5.42 -7.18 4.95
C SER A 163 -4.99 -6.81 3.53
N ASN A 164 -5.95 -6.76 2.60
CA ASN A 164 -5.68 -6.35 1.22
C ASN A 164 -5.22 -4.89 1.17
N THR A 165 -5.88 -4.00 1.91
CA THR A 165 -5.52 -2.58 1.94
C THR A 165 -4.14 -2.35 2.55
N CYS A 166 -3.80 -3.05 3.64
CA CYS A 166 -2.47 -2.96 4.25
C CYS A 166 -1.39 -3.41 3.26
N LYS A 167 -1.57 -4.54 2.56
CA LYS A 167 -0.64 -4.98 1.51
C LYS A 167 -0.45 -3.94 0.40
N ASN A 168 -1.53 -3.26 -0.01
CA ASN A 168 -1.45 -2.20 -1.01
C ASN A 168 -0.63 -1.01 -0.49
N LEU A 169 -0.88 -0.59 0.76
CA LEU A 169 -0.13 0.49 1.42
C LEU A 169 1.36 0.13 1.55
N GLU A 170 1.67 -1.10 1.96
CA GLU A 170 3.03 -1.62 2.05
C GLU A 170 3.75 -1.52 0.70
N MET A 171 3.13 -2.00 -0.39
CA MET A 171 3.72 -1.91 -1.73
C MET A 171 3.93 -0.46 -2.20
N LEU A 172 2.98 0.43 -1.92
CA LEU A 172 3.10 1.85 -2.28
C LEU A 172 4.24 2.52 -1.52
N MET A 173 4.32 2.31 -0.20
CA MET A 173 5.36 2.87 0.66
C MET A 173 6.73 2.27 0.36
N TYR A 174 6.81 0.96 0.13
CA TYR A 174 8.03 0.28 -0.30
C TYR A 174 8.53 0.85 -1.63
N GLY A 175 7.63 1.02 -2.62
CA GLY A 175 7.98 1.62 -3.90
C GLY A 175 8.46 3.07 -3.76
N LEU A 176 7.92 3.83 -2.82
CA LEU A 176 8.33 5.21 -2.55
C LEU A 176 9.72 5.28 -1.91
N SER A 177 9.99 4.43 -0.91
CA SER A 177 11.32 4.27 -0.31
C SER A 177 12.35 3.86 -1.37
N TYR A 178 12.04 2.88 -2.21
CA TYR A 178 12.97 2.40 -3.23
C TYR A 178 13.29 3.44 -4.31
N ARG A 179 12.27 4.17 -4.82
CA ARG A 179 12.47 5.09 -5.95
C ARG A 179 13.00 6.46 -5.55
N VAL A 180 12.65 6.94 -4.35
CA VAL A 180 12.90 8.34 -3.94
C VAL A 180 13.66 8.41 -2.61
N GLY A 181 13.94 7.29 -1.95
CA GLY A 181 14.63 7.27 -0.66
C GLY A 181 13.79 7.80 0.50
N VAL A 182 12.46 7.76 0.39
CA VAL A 182 11.54 8.24 1.42
C VAL A 182 11.23 7.13 2.42
N GLU A 183 11.58 7.35 3.68
CA GLU A 183 11.28 6.45 4.79
C GLU A 183 10.00 6.87 5.52
N GLY A 184 9.22 5.89 5.98
CA GLY A 184 7.99 6.14 6.73
C GLY A 184 7.42 4.89 7.37
N PHE A 185 6.34 5.08 8.13
CA PHE A 185 5.61 3.99 8.75
C PHE A 185 4.12 4.34 8.81
N PHE A 186 3.27 3.33 9.00
CA PHE A 186 1.86 3.53 9.25
C PHE A 186 1.33 2.59 10.34
N CYS A 187 0.23 2.99 10.96
CA CYS A 187 -0.56 2.19 11.89
C CYS A 187 -2.02 2.23 11.45
N VAL A 188 -2.62 1.06 11.21
CA VAL A 188 -4.06 0.93 10.93
C VAL A 188 -4.74 0.26 12.12
N VAL A 189 -5.75 0.94 12.66
CA VAL A 189 -6.57 0.45 13.78
C VAL A 189 -8.04 0.42 13.38
N ARG A 190 -8.83 -0.38 14.10
CA ARG A 190 -10.29 -0.32 14.00
C ARG A 190 -10.82 0.84 14.82
N ASN A 191 -11.97 1.37 14.41
CA ASN A 191 -12.70 2.43 15.10
C ASN A 191 -14.07 1.95 15.64
N SER A 192 -14.33 0.64 15.62
CA SER A 192 -15.54 0.06 16.20
C SER A 192 -15.22 -1.22 16.97
N THR A 193 -16.12 -1.58 17.89
CA THR A 193 -16.03 -2.81 18.68
C THR A 193 -16.63 -4.03 17.97
N ASP A 194 -17.33 -3.84 16.84
CA ASP A 194 -18.06 -4.88 16.10
C ASP A 194 -17.24 -6.08 15.62
N PHE A 195 -15.93 -5.90 15.45
CA PHE A 195 -15.03 -6.96 15.00
C PHE A 195 -13.66 -6.79 15.64
N HIS A 196 -12.98 -7.90 15.92
CA HIS A 196 -11.66 -7.87 16.54
C HIS A 196 -10.54 -7.83 15.49
N MET A 197 -9.55 -6.97 15.72
CA MET A 197 -8.38 -6.79 14.88
C MET A 197 -7.24 -6.24 15.74
N ASN A 198 -6.03 -6.80 15.60
CA ASN A 198 -4.83 -6.20 16.18
C ASN A 198 -4.38 -4.99 15.35
N PRO A 199 -3.85 -3.91 15.96
CA PRO A 199 -3.22 -2.81 15.24
C PRO A 199 -2.21 -3.33 14.20
N GLN A 200 -2.37 -2.90 12.94
CA GLN A 200 -1.48 -3.30 11.85
C GLN A 200 -0.41 -2.24 11.68
N TRP A 201 0.85 -2.65 11.82
CA TRP A 201 2.02 -1.79 11.71
C TRP A 201 2.85 -2.17 10.51
N TYR A 202 3.40 -1.16 9.85
CA TYR A 202 4.39 -1.32 8.80
C TYR A 202 5.43 -0.21 8.90
N PHE A 203 6.70 -0.57 8.73
CA PHE A 203 7.83 0.35 8.62
C PHE A 203 8.56 0.06 7.31
N THR A 204 8.92 1.10 6.56
CA THR A 204 9.71 0.94 5.31
C THR A 204 11.08 0.35 5.57
N SER A 205 11.66 0.60 6.75
CA SER A 205 12.92 -0.01 7.18
C SER A 205 12.89 -0.42 8.65
N GLN A 206 13.58 -1.52 8.94
CA GLN A 206 13.77 -2.00 10.30
C GLN A 206 14.65 -1.04 11.13
N ALA A 207 15.52 -0.26 10.48
CA ALA A 207 16.31 0.76 11.13
C ALA A 207 15.42 1.87 11.71
N LEU A 208 14.40 2.30 10.96
CA LEU A 208 13.41 3.28 11.42
C LEU A 208 12.63 2.74 12.63
N GLU A 209 12.14 1.50 12.54
CA GLU A 209 11.44 0.85 13.65
C GLU A 209 12.28 0.82 14.94
N ARG A 210 13.54 0.37 14.84
CA ARG A 210 14.49 0.31 15.97
C ARG A 210 14.86 1.70 16.51
N TYR A 211 14.76 2.73 15.68
CA TYR A 211 15.02 4.10 16.09
C TYR A 211 13.86 4.70 16.89
N MET A 212 12.62 4.24 16.73
CA MET A 212 11.45 4.81 17.42
C MET A 212 11.59 4.82 18.96
N PRO A 213 12.00 3.72 19.63
CA PRO A 213 12.31 3.75 21.06
C PRO A 213 13.38 4.78 21.45
N LEU A 214 14.38 5.03 20.59
CA LEU A 214 15.41 6.03 20.87
C LEU A 214 14.86 7.45 20.72
N ALA A 215 14.09 7.70 19.66
CA ALA A 215 13.50 9.00 19.36
C ALA A 215 12.54 9.47 20.47
N VAL A 216 11.72 8.55 21.00
CA VAL A 216 10.71 8.86 22.03
C VAL A 216 11.21 8.54 23.45
N ARG A 217 12.53 8.51 23.66
CA ARG A 217 13.18 8.30 24.98
C ARG A 217 12.64 7.08 25.75
N LYS A 218 12.54 5.94 25.08
CA LYS A 218 12.07 4.64 25.57
C LYS A 218 10.60 4.59 26.00
N LYS A 219 9.78 5.58 25.64
CA LYS A 219 8.32 5.54 25.83
C LYS A 219 7.59 4.88 24.67
N TRP A 220 8.30 4.61 23.57
CA TRP A 220 7.73 3.93 22.41
C TRP A 220 7.78 2.41 22.62
N ASN A 221 6.61 1.82 22.79
CA ASN A 221 6.35 0.40 22.59
C ASN A 221 5.30 0.31 21.49
N THR A 222 5.65 -0.29 20.35
CA THR A 222 4.79 -0.36 19.16
C THR A 222 3.44 -1.01 19.48
N GLY A 223 3.41 -2.04 20.33
CA GLY A 223 2.17 -2.68 20.78
C GLY A 223 1.30 -1.74 21.61
N ASP A 224 1.87 -1.17 22.68
CA ASP A 224 1.14 -0.28 23.58
C ASP A 224 0.63 0.98 22.87
N VAL A 225 1.45 1.54 21.97
CA VAL A 225 1.07 2.69 21.15
C VAL A 225 -0.09 2.32 20.23
N GLY A 226 -0.02 1.17 19.55
CA GLY A 226 -1.09 0.67 18.69
C GLY A 226 -2.41 0.52 19.44
N THR A 227 -2.38 -0.11 20.63
CA THR A 227 -3.57 -0.29 21.47
C THR A 227 -4.14 1.05 21.96
N ARG A 228 -3.30 2.03 22.29
CA ARG A 228 -3.77 3.37 22.68
C ARG A 228 -4.41 4.13 21.51
N ILE A 229 -3.83 4.04 20.32
CA ILE A 229 -4.40 4.62 19.10
C ILE A 229 -5.75 3.97 18.78
N GLU A 230 -5.85 2.65 18.92
CA GLU A 230 -7.10 1.92 18.75
C GLU A 230 -8.16 2.35 19.78
N ALA A 231 -7.80 2.41 21.06
CA ALA A 231 -8.71 2.83 22.12
C ALA A 231 -9.23 4.26 21.87
N PHE A 232 -8.36 5.17 21.44
CA PHE A 232 -8.74 6.52 21.04
C PHE A 232 -9.72 6.52 19.86
N ALA A 233 -9.41 5.75 18.81
CA ALA A 233 -10.26 5.66 17.61
C ALA A 233 -11.63 5.04 17.90
N VAL A 234 -11.70 4.05 18.80
CA VAL A 234 -12.95 3.40 19.24
C VAL A 234 -13.77 4.33 20.15
N ALA A 235 -13.12 5.08 21.03
CA ALA A 235 -13.80 6.02 21.92
C ALA A 235 -14.37 7.24 21.17
N GLY A 236 -13.87 7.53 19.96
CA GLY A 236 -14.32 8.67 19.16
C GLY A 236 -14.00 10.02 19.80
N CYS A 237 -12.96 10.09 20.63
CA CYS A 237 -12.61 11.30 21.36
C CYS A 237 -12.12 12.42 20.41
N ASP A 238 -12.55 13.65 20.65
CA ASP A 238 -12.03 14.84 19.96
C ASP A 238 -10.98 15.55 20.82
N THR A 239 -9.75 15.59 20.35
CA THR A 239 -8.62 16.23 21.04
C THR A 239 -8.63 17.76 20.94
N LEU A 240 -9.50 18.35 20.11
CA LEU A 240 -9.61 19.81 19.93
C LEU A 240 -10.61 20.48 20.89
N SER A 241 -11.16 19.73 21.85
CA SER A 241 -12.11 20.23 22.86
C SER A 241 -11.44 20.80 24.13
N THR A 242 -10.20 21.26 24.04
CA THR A 242 -9.45 21.86 25.17
C THR A 242 -8.96 23.26 24.87
#